data_AF-A0A962QP13-F1
#
_entry.id   AF-A0A962QP13-F1
#
_cell.length_a   1.000
_cell.length_b   1.000
_cell.length_c   1.000
_cell.angle_alpha   90.00
_cell.angle_beta   90.00
_cell.angle_gamma   90.00
#
_symmetry.space_group_name_H-M   'P 1'
#
loop_
_entity.id
_entity.type
_entity.pdbx_description
1 polymer ?
#
loop_
_entity_poly.entity_id
_entity_poly.type
_entity_poly.pdbx_seq_one_letter_code
_entity_poly.pdbx_strand_id
1 'polypeptide(L)'
;LCTTLSNRHGHRLATVEHLLSAFSGLGIDNAAVVVDGPEVPVVDGSAMPFVSALINAGIQPLGVARDLLVVRRPVRIQHGESWAELLPDHTPRITVSIDFHQQDIGLQCLSMCISPNSYAREIAAARTFGFAENVWQLRRRGLALGGSVKNAILLENGRVANLEGLRFPDEFVRHKALDAIGDLALAPAPIIGHYRANRPGHRLNNDLLRLLMNDERSWQRVAAADLLDGRINGLDRSIMGMGLQLDDATDGPDPSQAISCEKAPAWREVLDRVLGRTGDDTQ
;
A
#
# COMPACT_ATOMS: atom_id res chain seq x y z
N LEU A 1 -4.82 14.12 3.29
CA LEU A 1 -5.69 13.44 4.27
C LEU A 1 -6.08 12.09 3.72
N CYS A 2 -6.68 12.07 2.53
CA CYS A 2 -7.05 10.86 1.81
C CYS A 2 -6.94 11.07 0.29
N THR A 3 -7.24 10.02 -0.48
CA THR A 3 -7.49 10.07 -1.91
C THR A 3 -8.97 10.31 -2.17
N THR A 4 -9.29 11.16 -3.16
CA THR A 4 -10.67 11.55 -3.49
C THR A 4 -10.90 11.40 -4.98
N LEU A 5 -11.94 10.65 -5.34
CA LEU A 5 -12.44 10.58 -6.71
C LEU A 5 -13.42 11.71 -6.96
N SER A 6 -13.42 12.23 -8.19
CA SER A 6 -14.39 13.23 -8.62
C SER A 6 -14.81 13.01 -10.06
N ASN A 7 -16.02 13.42 -10.41
CA ASN A 7 -16.51 13.37 -11.78
C ASN A 7 -16.78 14.79 -12.35
N ARG A 8 -17.04 14.86 -13.65
CA ARG A 8 -17.38 16.11 -14.35
C ARG A 8 -18.65 16.81 -13.85
N HIS A 9 -19.49 16.10 -13.08
CA HIS A 9 -20.72 16.62 -12.50
C HIS A 9 -20.52 17.19 -11.09
N GLY A 10 -19.28 17.25 -10.60
CA GLY A 10 -18.94 17.81 -9.29
C GLY A 10 -19.18 16.88 -8.11
N HIS A 11 -19.63 15.63 -8.34
CA HIS A 11 -19.73 14.63 -7.28
C HIS A 11 -18.33 14.17 -6.86
N ARG A 12 -18.19 13.87 -5.57
CA ARG A 12 -16.93 13.43 -4.97
C ARG A 12 -17.17 12.24 -4.05
N LEU A 13 -16.19 11.33 -4.03
CA LEU A 13 -16.11 10.23 -3.08
C LEU A 13 -14.70 10.23 -2.48
N ALA A 14 -14.60 10.48 -1.18
CA ALA A 14 -13.33 10.55 -0.46
C ALA A 14 -13.01 9.25 0.29
N THR A 15 -11.75 9.11 0.70
CA THR A 15 -11.25 8.01 1.55
C THR A 15 -11.29 6.63 0.87
N VAL A 16 -11.05 6.62 -0.45
CA VAL A 16 -11.16 5.40 -1.27
C VAL A 16 -9.95 4.45 -1.11
N GLU A 17 -8.82 4.96 -0.63
CA GLU A 17 -7.53 4.29 -0.65
C GLU A 17 -7.51 2.94 0.09
N HIS A 18 -8.14 2.81 1.27
CA HIS A 18 -8.12 1.54 2.00
C HIS A 18 -8.96 0.46 1.31
N LEU A 19 -10.10 0.85 0.73
CA LEU A 19 -10.95 -0.07 -0.02
C LEU A 19 -10.26 -0.52 -1.32
N LEU A 20 -9.68 0.42 -2.06
CA LEU A 20 -8.91 0.11 -3.26
C LEU A 20 -7.67 -0.75 -2.94
N SER A 21 -7.04 -0.51 -1.79
CA SER A 21 -5.95 -1.34 -1.29
C SER A 21 -6.41 -2.78 -1.06
N ALA A 22 -7.59 -2.98 -0.45
CA ALA A 22 -8.16 -4.31 -0.25
C ALA A 22 -8.48 -5.02 -1.58
N PHE A 23 -9.05 -4.31 -2.55
CA PHE A 23 -9.30 -4.85 -3.89
C PHE A 23 -8.01 -5.27 -4.58
N SER A 24 -7.02 -4.38 -4.65
CA SER A 24 -5.74 -4.68 -5.28
C SER A 24 -5.00 -5.80 -4.56
N GLY A 25 -5.02 -5.79 -3.23
CA GLY A 25 -4.38 -6.79 -2.39
C GLY A 25 -4.95 -8.19 -2.62
N LEU A 26 -6.27 -8.32 -2.72
CA LEU A 26 -6.95 -9.60 -2.97
C LEU A 26 -7.08 -9.97 -4.46
N GLY A 27 -6.63 -9.10 -5.38
CA GLY A 27 -6.74 -9.34 -6.82
C GLY A 27 -8.16 -9.24 -7.36
N ILE A 28 -8.99 -8.34 -6.80
CA ILE A 28 -10.33 -8.03 -7.30
C ILE A 28 -10.21 -7.07 -8.48
N ASP A 29 -10.56 -7.54 -9.68
CA ASP A 29 -10.52 -6.72 -10.89
C ASP A 29 -11.84 -5.95 -11.13
N ASN A 30 -12.98 -6.55 -10.76
CA ASN A 30 -14.30 -6.01 -11.06
C ASN A 30 -15.18 -6.02 -9.80
N ALA A 31 -15.67 -4.85 -9.40
CA ALA A 31 -16.61 -4.70 -8.30
C ALA A 31 -17.53 -3.49 -8.54
N ALA A 32 -18.80 -3.62 -8.14
CA ALA A 32 -19.71 -2.48 -8.01
C ALA A 32 -19.71 -2.02 -6.55
N VAL A 33 -19.33 -0.77 -6.30
CA VAL A 33 -19.31 -0.17 -4.96
C VAL A 33 -20.40 0.88 -4.86
N VAL A 34 -21.32 0.69 -3.91
CA VAL A 34 -22.36 1.65 -3.59
C VAL A 34 -22.10 2.17 -2.18
N VAL A 35 -22.00 3.49 -2.06
CA VAL A 35 -21.75 4.18 -0.79
C VAL A 35 -22.88 5.17 -0.57
N ASP A 36 -23.51 5.09 0.59
CA ASP A 36 -24.46 6.10 1.05
C ASP A 36 -23.70 7.18 1.85
N GLY A 37 -23.31 8.25 1.15
CA GLY A 37 -22.55 9.35 1.71
C GLY A 37 -21.37 9.81 0.83
N PRO A 38 -20.67 10.87 1.24
CA PRO A 38 -19.57 11.46 0.46
C PRO A 38 -18.22 10.75 0.64
N GLU A 39 -18.13 9.77 1.54
CA GLU A 39 -16.88 9.13 1.95
C GLU A 39 -17.06 7.62 2.15
N VAL A 40 -16.05 6.85 1.78
CA VAL A 40 -15.97 5.43 2.15
C VAL A 40 -15.74 5.33 3.67
N PRO A 41 -16.43 4.42 4.39
CA PRO A 41 -16.25 4.26 5.83
C PRO A 41 -14.79 3.93 6.21
N VAL A 42 -14.25 4.63 7.21
CA VAL A 42 -12.89 4.37 7.72
C VAL A 42 -12.81 3.04 8.50
N VAL A 43 -13.94 2.55 9.01
CA VAL A 43 -14.08 1.35 9.84
C VAL A 43 -13.12 1.38 11.03
N ASP A 44 -12.06 0.57 11.03
CA ASP A 44 -11.05 0.50 12.09
C ASP A 44 -9.75 1.25 11.74
N GLY A 45 -9.73 1.95 10.61
CA GLY A 45 -8.56 2.68 10.10
C GLY A 45 -7.64 1.85 9.21
N SER A 46 -7.93 0.56 9.01
CA SER A 46 -7.15 -0.35 8.18
C SER A 46 -7.97 -0.87 7.00
N ALA A 47 -7.39 -1.77 6.19
CA ALA A 47 -8.08 -2.46 5.11
C ALA A 47 -8.66 -3.82 5.54
N MET A 48 -8.28 -4.33 6.72
CA MET A 48 -8.66 -5.66 7.18
C MET A 48 -10.18 -5.89 7.23
N PRO A 49 -11.03 -4.94 7.68
CA PRO A 49 -12.47 -5.15 7.65
C PRO A 49 -13.02 -5.35 6.23
N PHE A 50 -12.46 -4.68 5.22
CA PHE A 50 -12.82 -4.87 3.83
C PHE A 50 -12.34 -6.23 3.31
N VAL A 51 -11.11 -6.63 3.66
CA VAL A 51 -10.57 -7.95 3.34
C VAL A 51 -11.46 -9.06 3.89
N SER A 52 -11.84 -8.99 5.17
CA SER A 52 -12.75 -9.96 5.77
C SER A 52 -14.11 -10.01 5.08
N ALA A 53 -14.68 -8.84 4.74
CA ALA A 53 -15.95 -8.78 4.02
C ALA A 53 -15.87 -9.42 2.63
N LEU A 54 -14.78 -9.18 1.89
CA LEU A 54 -14.56 -9.73 0.56
C LEU A 54 -14.33 -11.25 0.59
N ILE A 55 -13.55 -11.75 1.54
CA ILE A 55 -13.34 -13.19 1.73
C ILE A 55 -14.66 -13.88 2.05
N ASN A 56 -15.46 -13.31 2.96
CA ASN A 56 -16.76 -13.86 3.34
C ASN A 56 -17.77 -13.84 2.19
N ALA A 57 -17.72 -12.83 1.31
CA ALA A 57 -18.58 -12.76 0.13
C ALA A 57 -18.14 -13.76 -0.97
N GLY A 58 -16.87 -14.16 -0.97
CA GLY A 58 -16.27 -15.01 -1.98
C GLY A 58 -15.82 -14.23 -3.23
N ILE A 59 -14.88 -14.82 -3.97
CA ILE A 59 -14.31 -14.26 -5.20
C ILE A 59 -14.68 -15.16 -6.38
N GLN A 60 -15.31 -14.60 -7.40
CA GLN A 60 -15.75 -15.35 -8.58
C GLN A 60 -14.82 -15.11 -9.79
N PRO A 61 -14.18 -16.16 -10.34
CA PRO A 61 -13.46 -16.06 -11.61
C PRO A 61 -14.43 -15.81 -12.78
N LEU A 62 -14.09 -14.88 -13.69
CA LEU A 62 -14.93 -14.52 -14.83
C LEU A 62 -14.58 -15.25 -16.15
N GLY A 63 -13.63 -16.19 -16.13
CA GLY A 63 -13.23 -16.95 -17.31
C GLY A 63 -12.50 -16.14 -18.39
N VAL A 64 -12.11 -14.91 -18.09
CA VAL A 64 -11.34 -14.02 -18.97
C VAL A 64 -10.01 -13.72 -18.30
N ALA A 65 -8.91 -13.73 -19.06
CA ALA A 65 -7.61 -13.35 -18.54
C ALA A 65 -7.60 -11.85 -18.19
N ARG A 66 -7.13 -11.51 -16.99
CA ARG A 66 -6.97 -10.10 -16.59
C ARG A 66 -5.79 -9.46 -17.32
N ASP A 67 -5.89 -8.16 -17.58
CA ASP A 67 -4.78 -7.34 -18.07
C ASP A 67 -3.82 -6.98 -16.93
N LEU A 68 -2.56 -6.72 -17.27
CA LEU A 68 -1.52 -6.27 -16.37
C LEU A 68 -0.68 -5.18 -17.03
N LEU A 69 -0.15 -4.25 -16.23
CA LEU A 69 0.78 -3.20 -16.67
C LEU A 69 2.19 -3.54 -16.20
N VAL A 70 3.02 -4.10 -17.09
CA VAL A 70 4.40 -4.46 -16.76
C VAL A 70 5.31 -3.24 -16.96
N VAL A 71 5.98 -2.79 -15.90
CA VAL A 71 6.94 -1.68 -15.96
C VAL A 71 8.16 -2.11 -16.80
N ARG A 72 8.49 -1.32 -17.82
CA ARG A 72 9.58 -1.54 -18.78
C ARG A 72 10.74 -0.57 -18.60
N ARG A 73 10.49 0.61 -18.03
CA ARG A 73 11.53 1.61 -17.76
C ARG A 73 11.30 2.25 -16.39
N PRO A 74 12.36 2.66 -15.68
CA PRO A 74 12.24 3.44 -14.45
C PRO A 74 11.43 4.72 -14.67
N VAL A 75 10.50 5.00 -13.77
CA VAL A 75 9.74 6.25 -13.69
C VAL A 75 9.87 6.79 -12.29
N ARG A 76 10.27 8.05 -12.12
CA ARG A 76 10.54 8.66 -10.82
C ARG A 76 9.97 10.06 -10.72
N ILE A 77 9.45 10.39 -9.55
CA ILE A 77 9.03 11.74 -9.18
C ILE A 77 9.63 12.13 -7.82
N GLN A 78 9.91 13.42 -7.64
CA GLN A 78 10.51 13.95 -6.42
C GLN A 78 9.95 15.33 -6.08
N HIS A 79 9.52 15.50 -4.83
CA HIS A 79 9.08 16.76 -4.25
C HIS A 79 9.91 17.04 -2.98
N GLY A 80 10.94 17.88 -3.10
CA GLY A 80 11.89 18.12 -2.02
C GLY A 80 12.60 16.81 -1.63
N GLU A 81 12.47 16.41 -0.36
CA GLU A 81 13.07 15.17 0.15
C GLU A 81 12.17 13.92 -0.03
N SER A 82 10.92 14.11 -0.43
CA SER A 82 9.98 13.01 -0.69
C SER A 82 10.08 12.57 -2.14
N TRP A 83 10.13 11.28 -2.41
CA TRP A 83 10.21 10.76 -3.78
C TRP A 83 9.51 9.40 -3.88
N ALA A 84 9.03 9.09 -5.08
CA ALA A 84 8.47 7.79 -5.42
C ALA A 84 8.94 7.38 -6.82
N GLU A 85 9.15 6.09 -7.03
CA GLU A 85 9.52 5.54 -8.34
C GLU A 85 8.93 4.15 -8.57
N LEU A 86 8.82 3.79 -9.85
CA LEU A 86 8.50 2.45 -10.32
C LEU A 86 9.65 1.95 -11.16
N LEU A 87 10.19 0.80 -10.80
CA LEU A 87 11.26 0.12 -11.52
C LEU A 87 10.72 -1.14 -12.22
N PRO A 88 11.33 -1.55 -13.35
CA PRO A 88 11.08 -2.87 -13.92
C PRO A 88 11.40 -3.96 -12.89
N ASP A 89 10.42 -4.78 -12.58
CA ASP A 89 10.56 -5.97 -11.75
C ASP A 89 9.60 -7.03 -12.28
N HIS A 90 9.97 -8.27 -12.04
CA HIS A 90 9.23 -9.46 -12.42
C HIS A 90 8.18 -9.87 -11.39
N THR A 91 8.13 -9.14 -10.28
CA THR A 91 7.22 -9.33 -9.17
C THR A 91 6.60 -8.00 -8.76
N PRO A 92 5.33 -7.98 -8.30
CA PRO A 92 4.78 -6.82 -7.62
C PRO A 92 5.49 -6.68 -6.27
N ARG A 93 6.44 -5.75 -6.21
CA ARG A 93 7.23 -5.46 -5.02
C ARG A 93 6.98 -4.05 -4.55
N ILE A 94 6.97 -3.87 -3.23
CA ILE A 94 6.86 -2.56 -2.61
C ILE A 94 8.01 -2.35 -1.63
N THR A 95 8.62 -1.16 -1.68
CA THR A 95 9.54 -0.66 -0.65
C THR A 95 9.10 0.73 -0.23
N VAL A 96 8.87 0.93 1.06
CA VAL A 96 8.48 2.22 1.62
C VAL A 96 9.40 2.56 2.78
N SER A 97 9.93 3.78 2.78
CA SER A 97 10.56 4.36 3.95
C SER A 97 9.79 5.58 4.43
N ILE A 98 9.76 5.74 5.75
CA ILE A 98 9.24 6.92 6.45
C ILE A 98 10.30 7.42 7.43
N ASP A 99 10.27 8.71 7.70
CA ASP A 99 11.17 9.34 8.66
C ASP A 99 10.40 10.48 9.32
N PHE A 100 9.91 10.19 10.52
CA PHE A 100 9.15 11.09 11.36
C PHE A 100 9.99 11.51 12.57
N HIS A 101 9.90 12.78 12.96
CA HIS A 101 10.65 13.30 14.11
C HIS A 101 10.18 12.72 15.46
N GLN A 102 8.98 12.15 15.52
CA GLN A 102 8.41 11.57 16.72
C GLN A 102 9.09 10.23 17.05
N GLN A 103 9.52 10.08 18.31
CA GLN A 103 10.31 8.95 18.79
C GLN A 103 9.65 7.59 18.56
N ASP A 104 8.34 7.47 18.75
CA ASP A 104 7.61 6.20 18.58
C ASP A 104 7.40 5.79 17.11
N ILE A 105 7.63 6.70 16.16
CA ILE A 105 7.65 6.35 14.73
C ILE A 105 9.10 6.24 14.23
N GLY A 106 9.84 7.34 14.32
CA GLY A 106 11.21 7.45 13.83
C GLY A 106 11.36 7.09 12.35
N LEU A 107 12.51 6.50 12.06
CA LEU A 107 12.91 6.02 10.74
C LEU A 107 12.51 4.55 10.59
N GLN A 108 11.69 4.26 9.59
CA GLN A 108 11.23 2.90 9.32
C GLN A 108 11.35 2.61 7.82
N CYS A 109 11.62 1.35 7.47
CA CYS A 109 11.67 0.88 6.10
C CYS A 109 11.05 -0.51 6.02
N LEU A 110 10.13 -0.69 5.07
CA LEU A 110 9.50 -1.97 4.74
C LEU A 110 9.81 -2.31 3.29
N SER A 111 10.15 -3.56 3.00
CA SER A 111 10.32 -4.06 1.64
C SER A 111 9.79 -5.48 1.51
N MET A 112 8.82 -5.73 0.62
CA MET A 112 8.23 -7.05 0.44
C MET A 112 7.60 -7.23 -0.95
N CYS A 113 7.41 -8.50 -1.34
CA CYS A 113 6.56 -8.86 -2.47
C CYS A 113 5.10 -8.95 -2.04
N ILE A 114 4.20 -8.45 -2.88
CA ILE A 114 2.76 -8.39 -2.60
C ILE A 114 2.05 -9.54 -3.33
N SER A 115 1.39 -10.39 -2.55
CA SER A 115 0.43 -11.39 -3.00
C SER A 115 -0.83 -11.28 -2.14
N PRO A 116 -1.96 -11.91 -2.52
CA PRO A 116 -3.16 -11.92 -1.67
C PRO A 116 -2.88 -12.40 -0.23
N ASN A 117 -2.06 -13.43 -0.08
CA ASN A 117 -1.70 -13.96 1.23
C ASN A 117 -0.78 -13.01 2.01
N SER A 118 0.29 -12.50 1.37
CA SER A 118 1.21 -11.59 2.08
C SER A 118 0.53 -10.25 2.41
N TYR A 119 -0.33 -9.73 1.54
CA TYR A 119 -1.12 -8.53 1.80
C TYR A 119 -2.05 -8.70 3.01
N ALA A 120 -2.85 -9.78 3.02
CA ALA A 120 -3.81 -10.02 4.08
C ALA A 120 -3.13 -10.17 5.45
N ARG A 121 -1.98 -10.88 5.50
CA ARG A 121 -1.24 -11.12 6.75
C ARG A 121 -0.44 -9.91 7.22
N GLU A 122 0.27 -9.25 6.32
CA GLU A 122 1.34 -8.31 6.69
C GLU A 122 0.92 -6.85 6.58
N ILE A 123 -0.09 -6.51 5.76
CA ILE A 123 -0.42 -5.12 5.42
C ILE A 123 -1.84 -4.75 5.84
N ALA A 124 -2.82 -5.61 5.56
CA ALA A 124 -4.24 -5.23 5.63
C ALA A 124 -4.68 -4.69 6.99
N ALA A 125 -4.10 -5.20 8.09
CA ALA A 125 -4.47 -4.78 9.45
C ALA A 125 -3.76 -3.50 9.93
N ALA A 126 -2.86 -2.89 9.16
CA ALA A 126 -2.12 -1.70 9.57
C ALA A 126 -3.01 -0.45 9.55
N ARG A 127 -3.25 0.13 10.72
CA ARG A 127 -4.19 1.25 10.89
C ARG A 127 -3.58 2.58 10.48
N THR A 128 -4.45 3.48 10.04
CA THR A 128 -4.12 4.88 9.84
C THR A 128 -3.72 5.54 11.14
N PHE A 129 -3.00 6.65 11.05
CA PHE A 129 -2.46 7.32 12.22
C PHE A 129 -2.52 8.84 12.08
N GLY A 130 -2.63 9.51 13.22
CA GLY A 130 -2.70 10.95 13.30
C GLY A 130 -2.17 11.49 14.61
N PHE A 131 -1.87 12.78 14.63
CA PHE A 131 -1.34 13.48 15.79
C PHE A 131 -2.48 14.20 16.50
N ALA A 132 -2.62 14.02 17.82
CA ALA A 132 -3.69 14.62 18.62
C ALA A 132 -3.76 16.15 18.47
N GLU A 133 -2.60 16.81 18.42
CA GLU A 133 -2.45 18.24 18.16
C GLU A 133 -3.08 18.68 16.82
N ASN A 134 -2.95 17.85 15.79
CA ASN A 134 -3.48 18.11 14.46
C ASN A 134 -4.98 17.77 14.35
N VAL A 135 -5.45 16.75 15.08
CA VAL A 135 -6.87 16.34 15.05
C VAL A 135 -7.78 17.50 15.45
N TRP A 136 -7.42 18.28 16.47
CA TRP A 136 -8.20 19.46 16.86
C TRP A 136 -8.27 20.52 15.75
N GLN A 137 -7.16 20.78 15.07
CA GLN A 137 -7.12 21.73 13.95
C GLN A 137 -7.93 21.23 12.75
N LEU A 138 -7.85 19.94 12.45
CA LEU A 138 -8.61 19.30 11.38
C LEU A 138 -10.12 19.37 11.65
N ARG A 139 -10.56 19.06 12.88
CA ARG A 139 -11.97 19.15 13.28
C ARG A 139 -12.53 20.56 13.13
N ARG A 140 -11.75 21.60 13.45
CA ARG A 140 -12.15 23.01 13.22
C ARG A 140 -12.32 23.36 11.74
N ARG A 141 -11.71 22.59 10.83
CA ARG A 141 -11.86 22.72 9.37
C ARG A 141 -12.89 21.75 8.79
N GLY A 142 -13.67 21.06 9.64
CA GLY A 142 -14.65 20.06 9.22
C GLY A 142 -14.04 18.73 8.75
N LEU A 143 -12.78 18.46 9.08
CA LEU A 143 -12.04 17.26 8.66
C LEU A 143 -11.81 16.34 9.87
N ALA A 144 -11.63 15.03 9.63
CA ALA A 144 -11.40 14.03 10.69
C ALA A 144 -12.47 14.05 11.81
N LEU A 145 -13.72 14.41 11.48
CA LEU A 145 -14.82 14.50 12.44
C LEU A 145 -15.19 13.14 13.04
N GLY A 146 -15.03 12.06 12.26
CA GLY A 146 -15.21 10.67 12.72
C GLY A 146 -13.96 10.02 13.31
N GLY A 147 -12.81 10.72 13.37
CA GLY A 147 -11.55 10.16 13.86
C GLY A 147 -11.57 9.94 15.37
N SER A 148 -11.16 8.76 15.82
CA SER A 148 -11.06 8.34 17.22
C SER A 148 -9.96 7.29 17.40
N VAL A 149 -9.57 6.99 18.64
CA VAL A 149 -8.62 5.90 18.93
C VAL A 149 -9.09 4.52 18.45
N LYS A 150 -10.40 4.35 18.19
CA LYS A 150 -10.97 3.10 17.66
C LYS A 150 -10.67 2.87 16.18
N ASN A 151 -10.37 3.94 15.44
CA ASN A 151 -10.21 3.89 13.98
C ASN A 151 -8.95 4.58 13.47
N ALA A 152 -8.03 4.91 14.38
CA ALA A 152 -6.71 5.42 14.07
C ALA A 152 -5.76 5.20 15.26
N ILE A 153 -4.47 5.06 14.97
CA ILE A 153 -3.41 5.21 15.97
C ILE A 153 -3.28 6.70 16.26
N LEU A 154 -3.51 7.08 17.50
CA LEU A 154 -3.36 8.46 17.94
C LEU A 154 -2.00 8.64 18.59
N LEU A 155 -1.24 9.62 18.10
CA LEU A 155 0.01 10.06 18.70
C LEU A 155 -0.21 11.32 19.53
N GLU A 156 0.17 11.27 20.80
CA GLU A 156 0.11 12.38 21.74
C GLU A 156 1.49 12.57 22.38
N ASN A 157 2.04 13.79 22.32
CA ASN A 157 3.38 14.10 22.81
C ASN A 157 4.48 13.17 22.25
N GLY A 158 4.34 12.78 20.98
CA GLY A 158 5.26 11.88 20.30
C GLY A 158 5.15 10.40 20.69
N ARG A 159 4.12 10.02 21.46
CA ARG A 159 3.88 8.63 21.91
C ARG A 159 2.55 8.07 21.48
N VAL A 160 2.48 6.75 21.32
CA VAL A 160 1.22 6.03 21.04
C VAL A 160 0.27 6.15 22.23
N ALA A 161 -0.91 6.73 22.02
CA ALA A 161 -1.94 6.94 23.04
C ALA A 161 -2.97 5.78 23.12
N ASN A 162 -2.97 4.90 22.12
CA ASN A 162 -3.81 3.70 22.10
C ASN A 162 -3.40 2.74 23.24
N LEU A 163 -4.34 2.40 24.13
CA LEU A 163 -4.07 1.51 25.27
C LEU A 163 -3.69 0.09 24.84
N GLU A 164 -4.26 -0.37 23.74
CA GLU A 164 -3.96 -1.66 23.12
C GLU A 164 -2.62 -1.68 22.36
N GLY A 165 -1.96 -0.52 22.21
CA GLY A 165 -0.71 -0.38 21.49
C GLY A 165 -0.84 -0.55 19.97
N LEU A 166 0.25 -0.98 19.34
CA LEU A 166 0.33 -1.24 17.91
C LEU A 166 0.01 -2.72 17.59
N ARG A 167 -0.59 -2.97 16.43
CA ARG A 167 -0.79 -4.32 15.87
C ARG A 167 0.49 -4.89 15.29
N PHE A 168 1.38 -4.03 14.82
CA PHE A 168 2.70 -4.36 14.30
C PHE A 168 3.75 -3.41 14.90
N PRO A 169 4.97 -3.86 15.19
CA PRO A 169 6.05 -2.96 15.65
C PRO A 169 6.32 -1.79 14.67
N ASP A 170 6.11 -2.03 13.38
CA ASP A 170 6.32 -1.14 12.25
C ASP A 170 4.98 -0.77 11.55
N GLU A 171 3.89 -0.66 12.32
CA GLU A 171 2.52 -0.42 11.80
C GLU A 171 2.43 0.86 10.95
N PHE A 172 3.22 1.90 11.26
CA PHE A 172 3.21 3.17 10.53
C PHE A 172 3.69 3.05 9.09
N VAL A 173 4.82 2.35 8.85
CA VAL A 173 5.34 2.15 7.49
C VAL A 173 4.49 1.14 6.71
N ARG A 174 3.94 0.13 7.39
CA ARG A 174 2.97 -0.81 6.79
C ARG A 174 1.71 -0.10 6.32
N HIS A 175 1.20 0.86 7.10
CA HIS A 175 0.07 1.66 6.68
C HIS A 175 0.41 2.55 5.47
N LYS A 176 1.62 3.11 5.39
CA LYS A 176 2.04 3.85 4.20
C LYS A 176 2.22 2.97 2.96
N ALA A 177 2.57 1.69 3.13
CA ALA A 177 2.50 0.69 2.07
C ALA A 177 1.04 0.39 1.67
N LEU A 178 0.12 0.24 2.64
CA LEU A 178 -1.31 0.07 2.40
C LEU A 178 -1.88 1.22 1.55
N ASP A 179 -1.59 2.46 1.93
CA ASP A 179 -1.96 3.68 1.19
C ASP A 179 -1.44 3.64 -0.25
N ALA A 180 -0.16 3.33 -0.44
CA ALA A 180 0.46 3.28 -1.75
C ALA A 180 -0.16 2.19 -2.65
N ILE A 181 -0.45 1.01 -2.11
CA ILE A 181 -1.16 -0.06 -2.84
C ILE A 181 -2.54 0.43 -3.29
N GLY A 182 -3.28 1.12 -2.43
CA GLY A 182 -4.58 1.69 -2.76
C GLY A 182 -4.52 2.79 -3.82
N ASP A 183 -3.54 3.68 -3.74
CA ASP A 183 -3.36 4.76 -4.71
C ASP A 183 -2.93 4.24 -6.08
N LEU A 184 -2.04 3.24 -6.13
CA LEU A 184 -1.60 2.60 -7.37
C LEU A 184 -2.72 1.77 -8.03
N ALA A 185 -3.68 1.28 -7.25
CA ALA A 185 -4.86 0.58 -7.76
C ALA A 185 -5.80 1.46 -8.61
N LEU A 186 -5.57 2.78 -8.65
CA LEU A 186 -6.23 3.68 -9.61
C LEU A 186 -5.74 3.49 -11.05
N ALA A 187 -4.67 2.71 -11.26
CA ALA A 187 -4.26 2.30 -12.58
C ALA A 187 -5.35 1.47 -13.27
N PRO A 188 -5.45 1.50 -14.62
CA PRO A 188 -6.48 0.76 -15.35
C PRO A 188 -6.29 -0.77 -15.34
N ALA A 189 -5.19 -1.26 -14.77
CA ALA A 189 -4.90 -2.67 -14.55
C ALA A 189 -3.76 -2.79 -13.49
N PRO A 190 -3.61 -3.93 -12.81
CA PRO A 190 -2.56 -4.13 -11.81
C PRO A 190 -1.16 -3.88 -12.38
N ILE A 191 -0.34 -3.14 -11.64
CA ILE A 191 1.04 -2.82 -12.03
C ILE A 191 1.97 -3.94 -11.57
N ILE A 192 2.80 -4.43 -12.49
CA ILE A 192 3.88 -5.37 -12.20
C ILE A 192 5.21 -4.64 -12.33
N GLY A 193 5.89 -4.50 -11.20
CA GLY A 193 7.12 -3.77 -11.05
C GLY A 193 7.45 -3.55 -9.57
N HIS A 194 8.55 -2.85 -9.31
CA HIS A 194 8.96 -2.50 -7.96
C HIS A 194 8.66 -1.04 -7.68
N TYR A 195 7.64 -0.79 -6.85
CA TYR A 195 7.38 0.53 -6.29
C TYR A 195 8.35 0.80 -5.14
N ARG A 196 9.09 1.92 -5.21
CA ARG A 196 9.91 2.41 -4.09
C ARG A 196 9.50 3.83 -3.76
N ALA A 197 9.41 4.16 -2.47
CA ALA A 197 9.18 5.53 -2.06
C ALA A 197 9.82 5.88 -0.73
N ASN A 198 10.26 7.12 -0.63
CA ASN A 198 10.69 7.75 0.61
C ASN A 198 9.72 8.87 1.00
N ARG A 199 9.22 8.80 2.22
CA ARG A 199 8.20 9.69 2.78
C ARG A 199 7.00 9.85 1.82
N PRO A 200 6.35 8.74 1.40
CA PRO A 200 5.26 8.83 0.45
C PRO A 200 4.03 9.53 1.02
N GLY A 201 3.19 9.99 0.11
CA GLY A 201 1.83 10.44 0.40
C GLY A 201 1.00 10.46 -0.87
N HIS A 202 -0.34 10.51 -0.74
CA HIS A 202 -1.27 10.31 -1.86
C HIS A 202 -0.99 11.18 -3.08
N ARG A 203 -0.60 12.45 -2.88
CA ARG A 203 -0.25 13.33 -3.99
C ARG A 203 0.96 12.81 -4.78
N LEU A 204 2.01 12.39 -4.08
CA LEU A 204 3.23 11.86 -4.71
C LEU A 204 2.94 10.57 -5.47
N ASN A 205 2.14 9.68 -4.88
CA ASN A 205 1.72 8.42 -5.50
C ASN A 205 0.89 8.68 -6.77
N ASN A 206 -0.06 9.61 -6.69
CA ASN A 206 -0.91 9.98 -7.83
C ASN A 206 -0.12 10.67 -8.96
N ASP A 207 0.80 11.57 -8.61
CA ASP A 207 1.64 12.24 -9.60
C ASP A 207 2.61 11.25 -10.28
N LEU A 208 3.14 10.26 -9.54
CA LEU A 208 3.88 9.13 -10.12
C LEU A 208 3.02 8.30 -11.08
N LEU A 209 1.79 7.96 -10.68
CA LEU A 209 0.88 7.18 -11.52
C LEU A 209 0.52 7.93 -12.81
N ARG A 210 0.27 9.24 -12.73
CA ARG A 210 0.06 10.08 -13.92
C ARG A 210 1.28 10.09 -14.83
N LEU A 211 2.49 10.18 -14.25
CA LEU A 211 3.72 10.15 -15.02
C LEU A 211 3.89 8.81 -15.76
N LEU A 212 3.64 7.68 -15.07
CA LEU A 212 3.64 6.35 -15.67
C LEU A 212 2.63 6.26 -16.83
N MET A 213 1.39 6.69 -16.60
CA MET A 213 0.33 6.61 -17.61
C MET A 213 0.58 7.49 -18.83
N ASN A 214 1.27 8.62 -18.66
CA ASN A 214 1.62 9.53 -19.76
C ASN A 214 2.84 9.09 -20.58
N ASP A 215 3.68 8.19 -20.08
CA ASP A 215 4.82 7.64 -20.82
C ASP A 215 4.56 6.18 -21.21
N GLU A 216 3.88 5.96 -22.33
CA GLU A 216 3.56 4.61 -22.84
C GLU A 216 4.80 3.74 -23.09
N ARG A 217 5.99 4.34 -23.18
CA ARG A 217 7.27 3.62 -23.32
C ARG A 217 7.73 2.99 -21.99
N SER A 218 7.16 3.43 -20.87
CA SER A 218 7.56 3.00 -19.53
C SER A 218 6.84 1.75 -19.05
N TRP A 219 5.77 1.33 -19.74
CA TRP A 219 5.01 0.12 -19.40
C TRP A 219 4.51 -0.61 -20.64
N GLN A 220 4.09 -1.86 -20.46
CA GLN A 220 3.43 -2.65 -21.50
C GLN A 220 2.21 -3.31 -20.91
N ARG A 221 1.07 -3.21 -21.60
CA ARG A 221 -0.13 -4.00 -21.27
C ARG A 221 0.04 -5.42 -21.79
N VAL A 222 -0.17 -6.39 -20.92
CA VAL A 222 -0.06 -7.82 -21.23
C VAL A 222 -1.23 -8.57 -20.60
N ALA A 223 -1.72 -9.62 -21.26
CA ALA A 223 -2.68 -10.50 -20.61
C ALA A 223 -1.94 -11.37 -19.59
N ALA A 224 -2.56 -11.62 -18.43
CA ALA A 224 -2.02 -12.53 -17.42
C ALA A 224 -1.73 -13.93 -17.98
N ALA A 225 -2.52 -14.38 -18.95
CA ALA A 225 -2.31 -15.65 -19.65
C ALA A 225 -0.96 -15.70 -20.42
N ASP A 226 -0.52 -14.58 -21.01
CA ASP A 226 0.73 -14.53 -21.78
C ASP A 226 1.97 -14.65 -20.88
N LEU A 227 1.82 -14.28 -19.60
CA LEU A 227 2.85 -14.49 -18.58
C LEU A 227 2.93 -15.96 -18.14
N LEU A 228 1.80 -16.65 -18.06
CA LEU A 228 1.73 -18.08 -17.68
C LEU A 228 2.40 -18.98 -18.72
N ASP A 229 2.26 -18.64 -20.00
CA ASP A 229 2.84 -19.38 -21.13
C ASP A 229 4.35 -19.17 -21.31
N GLY A 230 5.00 -18.37 -20.45
CA GLY A 230 6.44 -18.08 -20.56
C GLY A 230 6.81 -17.26 -21.79
N ARG A 231 5.85 -16.62 -22.45
CA ARG A 231 6.09 -15.74 -23.62
C ARG A 231 6.75 -14.42 -23.23
N ILE A 232 6.86 -14.15 -21.93
CA ILE A 232 7.64 -13.07 -21.34
C ILE A 232 8.56 -13.69 -20.27
N ASN A 233 9.87 -13.70 -20.55
CA ASN A 233 10.85 -14.29 -19.64
C ASN A 233 10.93 -13.50 -18.30
N GLY A 234 11.01 -14.25 -17.18
CA GLY A 234 11.46 -13.73 -15.88
C GLY A 234 10.40 -13.53 -14.79
N LEU A 235 9.09 -13.58 -15.08
CA LEU A 235 8.03 -13.37 -14.07
C LEU A 235 7.75 -14.59 -13.18
N ASP A 236 7.63 -14.37 -11.87
CA ASP A 236 7.35 -15.42 -10.88
C ASP A 236 5.89 -15.90 -11.00
N ARG A 237 5.72 -17.21 -11.16
CA ARG A 237 4.40 -17.87 -11.32
C ARG A 237 3.58 -17.86 -10.03
N SER A 238 4.20 -17.62 -8.87
CA SER A 238 3.51 -17.51 -7.57
C SER A 238 2.56 -16.32 -7.47
N ILE A 239 2.71 -15.31 -8.34
CA ILE A 239 1.94 -14.06 -8.35
C ILE A 239 0.49 -14.26 -8.81
N MET A 240 0.21 -15.35 -9.53
CA MET A 240 -1.07 -15.51 -10.25
C MET A 240 -1.81 -16.81 -9.95
N GLY A 241 -1.26 -17.69 -9.11
CA GLY A 241 -1.86 -18.95 -8.71
C GLY A 241 -2.24 -18.97 -7.23
N MET A 242 -3.09 -18.07 -6.77
CA MET A 242 -3.70 -18.18 -5.44
C MET A 242 -5.14 -17.69 -5.49
N GLY A 243 -6.04 -18.57 -5.96
CA GLY A 243 -7.32 -18.65 -5.27
C GLY A 243 -7.01 -18.92 -3.81
N LEU A 244 -7.64 -18.18 -2.90
CA LEU A 244 -7.51 -18.41 -1.46
C LEU A 244 -7.91 -19.86 -1.14
N GLN A 245 -6.94 -20.77 -1.03
CA GLN A 245 -7.03 -21.80 -0.01
C GLN A 245 -6.50 -21.15 1.26
N LEU A 246 -7.41 -20.51 1.98
CA LEU A 246 -7.21 -20.26 3.39
C LEU A 246 -7.30 -21.63 4.03
N ASP A 247 -6.16 -22.25 4.30
CA ASP A 247 -6.14 -23.34 5.28
C ASP A 247 -6.76 -22.79 6.58
N ASP A 248 -7.69 -23.54 7.16
CA ASP A 248 -8.40 -23.21 8.38
C ASP A 248 -7.42 -22.78 9.49
N ALA A 249 -7.18 -21.47 9.61
CA ALA A 249 -6.29 -20.90 10.62
C ALA A 249 -7.08 -20.67 11.91
N THR A 250 -7.17 -21.70 12.75
CA THR A 250 -7.51 -21.53 14.17
C THR A 250 -6.34 -21.10 15.05
N ASP A 251 -5.15 -20.86 14.49
CA ASP A 251 -4.01 -20.36 15.25
C ASP A 251 -3.62 -18.96 14.78
N GLY A 252 -3.61 -18.02 15.72
CA GLY A 252 -3.04 -16.68 15.54
C GLY A 252 -1.57 -16.77 15.12
N PRO A 253 -0.98 -15.66 14.64
CA PRO A 253 0.37 -15.68 14.10
C PRO A 253 1.37 -16.19 15.14
N ASP A 254 2.07 -17.28 14.80
CA ASP A 254 3.22 -17.79 15.54
C ASP A 254 4.36 -16.75 15.48
N PRO A 255 4.73 -16.12 16.60
CA PRO A 255 5.79 -15.09 16.64
C PRO A 255 7.16 -15.61 16.19
N SER A 256 7.35 -16.94 16.13
CA SER A 256 8.61 -17.58 15.76
C SER A 256 8.79 -17.79 14.26
N GLN A 257 7.76 -17.55 13.44
CA GLN A 257 7.84 -17.64 11.96
C GLN A 257 7.93 -16.28 11.26
N ALA A 258 7.93 -15.17 12.02
CA ALA A 258 8.42 -13.91 11.48
C ALA A 258 9.88 -14.11 11.07
N ILE A 259 10.17 -14.04 9.76
CA ILE A 259 11.56 -14.03 9.29
C ILE A 259 12.23 -12.84 9.98
N SER A 260 13.08 -13.16 10.96
CA SER A 260 13.99 -12.21 11.60
C SER A 260 14.69 -11.42 10.51
N CYS A 261 14.62 -10.10 10.63
CA CYS A 261 15.22 -9.11 9.75
C CYS A 261 16.77 -9.21 9.71
N GLU A 262 17.38 -10.18 10.40
CA GLU A 262 18.84 -10.36 10.49
C GLU A 262 19.48 -11.02 9.26
N LYS A 263 18.71 -11.56 8.30
CA LYS A 263 19.26 -12.19 7.08
C LYS A 263 18.97 -11.44 5.77
N ALA A 264 18.30 -10.29 5.82
CA ALA A 264 18.22 -9.36 4.68
C ALA A 264 19.48 -8.46 4.68
N PRO A 265 20.01 -8.04 3.51
CA PRO A 265 21.11 -7.07 3.45
C PRO A 265 20.77 -5.89 4.37
N ALA A 266 21.74 -5.52 5.22
CA ALA A 266 21.57 -4.60 6.34
C ALA A 266 20.65 -3.46 5.92
N TRP A 267 19.48 -3.34 6.55
CA TRP A 267 18.44 -2.37 6.20
C TRP A 267 18.97 -0.95 5.99
N ARG A 268 20.11 -0.60 6.61
CA ARG A 268 20.89 0.61 6.36
C ARG A 268 21.34 0.77 4.90
N GLU A 269 21.86 -0.27 4.25
CA GLU A 269 22.23 -0.20 2.82
C GLU A 269 21.01 0.00 1.92
N VAL A 270 19.89 -0.64 2.22
CA VAL A 270 18.63 -0.43 1.47
C VAL A 270 18.15 0.99 1.70
N LEU A 271 18.18 1.46 2.94
CA LEU A 271 17.80 2.82 3.31
C LEU A 271 18.73 3.86 2.70
N ASP A 272 20.04 3.65 2.66
CA ASP A 272 21.02 4.56 2.07
C ASP A 272 20.88 4.60 0.54
N ARG A 273 20.59 3.47 -0.11
CA ARG A 273 20.25 3.41 -1.54
C ARG A 273 18.89 4.05 -1.86
N VAL A 274 17.94 4.03 -0.92
CA VAL A 274 16.65 4.71 -1.02
C VAL A 274 16.86 6.22 -0.80
N LEU A 275 17.59 6.63 0.22
CA LEU A 275 17.86 8.02 0.55
C LEU A 275 18.89 8.70 -0.37
N GLY A 276 19.48 7.98 -1.34
CA GLY A 276 20.49 8.52 -2.25
C GLY A 276 21.82 8.84 -1.57
N ARG A 277 22.08 8.24 -0.41
CA ARG A 277 23.31 8.39 0.38
C ARG A 277 24.30 7.30 -0.04
N THR A 278 24.91 7.42 -1.22
CA THR A 278 26.08 6.59 -1.54
C THR A 278 27.28 7.21 -0.83
N GLY A 279 27.82 6.49 0.15
CA GLY A 279 28.89 6.95 1.02
C GLY A 279 30.16 7.33 0.26
N ASP A 280 30.68 8.51 0.60
CA ASP A 280 32.11 8.75 0.77
C ASP A 280 32.25 9.83 1.85
N ASP A 281 32.21 9.39 3.11
CA ASP A 281 32.66 10.16 4.27
C ASP A 281 33.26 9.15 5.26
N THR A 282 34.35 8.51 4.83
CA THR A 282 35.34 7.96 5.76
C THR A 282 36.32 9.07 6.14
N GLN A 283 36.13 9.63 7.34
CA GLN A 283 37.21 10.09 8.22
C GLN A 283 37.21 9.24 9.48
#